data_AF-A0A3D6BUC0-F1
#
_entry.id   AF-A0A3D6BUC0-F1
#
_cell.length_a   1.000
_cell.length_b   1.000
_cell.length_c   1.000
_cell.angle_alpha   90.00
_cell.angle_beta   90.00
_cell.angle_gamma   90.00
#
_symmetry.space_group_name_H-M   'P 1'
#
loop_
_entity.id
_entity.type
_entity.pdbx_description
1 polymer ?
#
loop_
_entity_poly.entity_id
_entity_poly.type
_entity_poly.pdbx_seq_one_letter_code
_entity_poly.pdbx_strand_id
1 'polypeptide(L)'
;LSYKIVSTLLTIYHEVSHEACKEALNEIYKEEVDNEKWLEKWSKLGNTKFDHVLELEQKWCHKNAIGFTPALLINGRQYPKEYDRSDLLYFIEELSEKFLEESNVNKEQKLEKQYI
;
A
#
# COMPACT_ATOMS: atom_id res chain seq x y z
N LEU A 1 4.59 -16.68 9.75
CA LEU A 1 3.19 -16.74 9.29
C LEU A 1 2.85 -15.56 8.38
N SER A 2 3.00 -14.31 8.85
CA SER A 2 2.67 -13.08 8.09
C SER A 2 3.36 -12.99 6.72
N TYR A 3 4.64 -13.36 6.63
CA TYR A 3 5.35 -13.44 5.36
C TYR A 3 4.63 -14.29 4.31
N LYS A 4 4.20 -15.51 4.69
CA LYS A 4 3.53 -16.45 3.79
C LYS A 4 2.18 -15.92 3.32
N ILE A 5 1.47 -15.21 4.21
CA ILE A 5 0.20 -14.56 3.87
C ILE A 5 0.43 -13.48 2.81
N VAL A 6 1.36 -12.56 3.05
CA VAL A 6 1.62 -11.45 2.12
C VAL A 6 2.17 -11.97 0.79
N SER A 7 3.10 -12.93 0.80
CA SER A 7 3.62 -13.52 -0.45
C SER A 7 2.55 -14.28 -1.23
N THR A 8 1.61 -14.93 -0.53
CA THR A 8 0.42 -15.54 -1.16
C THR A 8 -0.49 -14.48 -1.78
N LEU A 9 -0.80 -13.38 -1.09
CA LEU A 9 -1.61 -12.29 -1.62
C LEU A 9 -1.00 -11.68 -2.89
N LEU A 10 0.31 -11.40 -2.88
CA LEU A 10 1.02 -10.91 -4.07
C LEU A 10 0.95 -11.92 -5.23
N THR A 11 1.09 -13.20 -4.93
CA THR A 11 0.97 -14.27 -5.94
C THR A 11 -0.43 -14.29 -6.56
N ILE A 12 -1.48 -14.20 -5.74
CA ILE A 12 -2.86 -14.17 -6.25
C ILE A 12 -3.11 -12.94 -7.12
N TYR A 13 -2.64 -11.76 -6.67
CA TYR A 13 -2.80 -10.51 -7.39
C TYR A 13 -2.20 -10.56 -8.80
N HIS A 14 -0.99 -11.10 -8.92
CA HIS A 14 -0.25 -11.10 -10.19
C HIS A 14 -0.54 -12.31 -11.09
N GLU A 15 -0.88 -13.48 -10.53
CA GLU A 15 -0.93 -14.74 -11.28
C GLU A 15 -2.34 -15.34 -11.40
N VAL A 16 -3.30 -14.87 -10.61
CA VAL A 16 -4.68 -15.40 -10.60
C VAL A 16 -5.66 -14.36 -11.09
N SER A 17 -6.03 -13.38 -10.26
CA SER A 17 -6.86 -12.24 -10.64
C SER A 17 -6.96 -11.22 -9.50
N HIS A 18 -7.35 -9.99 -9.84
CA HIS A 18 -7.64 -8.96 -8.85
C HIS A 18 -8.85 -9.32 -7.97
N GLU A 19 -9.87 -9.97 -8.52
CA GLU A 19 -11.06 -10.40 -7.80
C GLU A 19 -10.72 -11.48 -6.77
N ALA A 20 -9.91 -12.47 -7.15
CA ALA A 20 -9.44 -13.51 -6.24
C ALA A 20 -8.57 -12.91 -5.13
N CYS A 21 -7.70 -11.95 -5.48
CA CYS A 21 -6.89 -11.26 -4.47
C CYS A 21 -7.76 -10.49 -3.49
N LYS A 22 -8.82 -9.81 -3.97
CA LYS A 22 -9.76 -9.08 -3.14
C LYS A 22 -10.55 -10.01 -2.22
N GLU A 23 -10.98 -11.17 -2.71
CA GLU A 23 -11.63 -12.20 -1.87
C GLU A 23 -10.66 -12.69 -0.78
N ALA A 24 -9.44 -13.09 -1.16
CA ALA A 24 -8.44 -13.59 -0.23
C ALA A 24 -8.08 -12.54 0.84
N LEU A 25 -7.95 -11.26 0.44
CA LEU A 25 -7.74 -10.13 1.33
C LEU A 25 -8.92 -9.94 2.29
N ASN A 26 -10.16 -9.93 1.79
CA ASN A 26 -11.34 -9.80 2.63
C ASN A 26 -11.46 -10.94 3.64
N GLU A 27 -11.04 -12.16 3.28
CA GLU A 27 -11.06 -13.31 4.19
C GLU A 27 -10.02 -13.20 5.30
N ILE A 28 -8.77 -12.84 4.99
CA ILE A 28 -7.68 -12.80 5.98
C ILE A 28 -7.81 -11.66 6.99
N TYR A 29 -8.59 -10.62 6.67
CA TYR A 29 -8.86 -9.50 7.58
C TYR A 29 -10.15 -9.67 8.41
N LYS A 30 -10.84 -10.82 8.34
CA LYS A 30 -11.97 -11.12 9.24
C LYS A 30 -11.49 -11.32 10.67
N GLU A 31 -12.33 -10.98 11.65
CA GLU A 31 -12.01 -11.06 13.09
C GLU A 31 -11.59 -12.47 13.52
N GLU A 32 -12.22 -13.50 12.97
CA GLU A 32 -11.93 -14.90 13.27
C GLU A 32 -11.46 -15.63 12.00
N VAL A 33 -10.16 -15.57 11.70
CA VAL A 33 -9.57 -16.33 10.59
C VAL A 33 -8.55 -17.35 11.08
N ASP A 34 -8.70 -18.57 10.59
CA ASP A 34 -7.72 -19.63 10.75
C ASP A 34 -6.65 -19.48 9.65
N ASN A 35 -5.52 -18.90 10.02
CA ASN A 35 -4.43 -18.58 9.08
C ASN A 35 -3.88 -19.82 8.36
N GLU A 36 -3.92 -21.00 9.00
CA GLU A 36 -3.41 -22.24 8.40
C GLU A 36 -4.38 -22.72 7.32
N LYS A 37 -5.68 -22.78 7.62
CA LYS A 37 -6.71 -23.12 6.62
C LYS A 37 -6.77 -22.11 5.47
N TRP A 38 -6.58 -20.82 5.78
CA TRP A 38 -6.50 -19.80 4.75
C TRP A 38 -5.30 -20.07 3.82
N LEU A 39 -4.12 -20.38 4.38
CA LEU A 39 -2.96 -20.74 3.57
C LEU A 39 -3.19 -22.04 2.79
N GLU A 40 -3.84 -23.06 3.34
CA GLU A 40 -4.17 -24.28 2.59
C GLU A 40 -5.09 -24.01 1.39
N LYS A 41 -6.06 -23.08 1.55
CA LYS A 41 -6.95 -22.65 0.47
C LYS A 41 -6.15 -21.92 -0.63
N TRP A 42 -5.28 -21.00 -0.25
CA TRP A 42 -4.75 -19.97 -1.14
C TRP A 42 -3.29 -20.17 -1.61
N SER A 43 -2.44 -20.87 -0.86
CA SER A 43 -0.98 -20.98 -1.10
C SER A 43 -0.53 -22.13 -2.02
N LYS A 44 -1.45 -22.68 -2.83
CA LYS A 44 -1.17 -23.83 -3.72
C LYS A 44 -0.19 -23.51 -4.86
N LEU A 45 -0.05 -22.24 -5.19
CA LEU A 45 0.92 -21.74 -6.16
C LEU A 45 2.17 -21.32 -5.38
N GLY A 46 3.33 -21.90 -5.67
CA GLY A 46 4.59 -21.61 -4.99
C GLY A 46 4.84 -20.10 -4.84
N ASN A 47 5.33 -19.71 -3.66
CA ASN A 47 5.13 -18.38 -3.09
C ASN A 47 6.43 -17.58 -2.89
N THR A 48 7.47 -17.86 -3.70
CA THR A 48 8.79 -17.24 -3.59
C THR A 48 9.09 -16.19 -4.68
N LYS A 49 8.18 -15.96 -5.63
CA LYS A 49 8.44 -15.04 -6.76
C LYS A 49 8.59 -13.57 -6.35
N PHE A 50 8.06 -13.19 -5.18
CA PHE A 50 7.96 -11.78 -4.74
C PHE A 50 8.82 -11.46 -3.52
N ASP A 51 9.70 -12.37 -3.12
CA ASP A 51 10.57 -12.23 -1.94
C ASP A 51 11.39 -10.93 -2.00
N HIS A 52 11.97 -10.66 -3.18
CA HIS A 52 12.74 -9.43 -3.41
C HIS A 52 11.89 -8.16 -3.25
N VAL A 53 10.63 -8.17 -3.69
CA VAL A 53 9.72 -7.04 -3.53
C VAL A 53 9.44 -6.81 -2.04
N LEU A 54 9.16 -7.87 -1.28
CA LEU A 54 8.92 -7.77 0.16
C LEU A 54 10.13 -7.24 0.93
N GLU A 55 11.34 -7.65 0.54
CA GLU A 55 12.57 -7.11 1.10
C GLU A 55 12.75 -5.62 0.79
N LEU A 56 12.44 -5.19 -0.43
CA LEU A 56 12.50 -3.78 -0.84
C LEU A 56 11.49 -2.94 -0.05
N GLU A 57 10.26 -3.42 0.10
CA GLU A 57 9.22 -2.76 0.90
C GLU A 57 9.63 -2.64 2.37
N GLN A 58 10.18 -3.70 2.96
CA GLN A 58 10.69 -3.66 4.33
C GLN A 58 11.81 -2.62 4.49
N LYS A 59 12.78 -2.59 3.56
CA LYS A 59 13.86 -1.60 3.56
C LYS A 59 13.33 -0.18 3.38
N TRP A 60 12.33 0.00 2.52
CA TRP A 60 11.68 1.27 2.30
C TRP A 60 10.97 1.77 3.56
N CYS A 61 10.24 0.91 4.27
CA CYS A 61 9.63 1.25 5.56
C CYS A 61 10.68 1.70 6.59
N HIS A 62 11.80 0.97 6.72
CA HIS A 62 12.89 1.36 7.63
C HIS A 62 13.50 2.72 7.26
N LYS A 63 13.78 2.94 5.96
CA LYS A 63 14.35 4.19 5.47
C LYS A 63 13.44 5.39 5.74
N ASN A 64 12.13 5.20 5.70
CA ASN A 64 11.13 6.26 5.93
C ASN A 64 10.58 6.28 7.36
N ALA A 65 11.22 5.58 8.30
CA ALA A 65 10.80 5.52 9.71
C ALA A 65 9.35 5.03 9.93
N ILE A 66 8.83 4.19 9.03
CA ILE A 66 7.52 3.55 9.15
C ILE A 66 7.68 2.28 10.00
N GLY A 67 7.65 2.45 11.32
CA GLY A 67 7.81 1.37 12.29
C GLY A 67 6.53 0.67 12.74
N PHE A 68 5.35 1.15 12.29
CA PHE A 68 4.06 0.66 12.75
C PHE A 68 3.05 0.56 11.61
N THR A 69 2.12 -0.40 11.73
CA THR A 69 1.01 -0.62 10.81
C THR A 69 -0.33 -0.54 11.54
N PRO A 70 -1.41 -0.05 10.89
CA PRO A 70 -1.43 0.47 9.53
C PRO A 70 -0.71 1.82 9.40
N ALA A 71 -0.11 2.06 8.23
CA ALA A 71 0.43 3.36 7.84
C ALA A 71 -0.19 3.75 6.50
N LEU A 72 -0.91 4.87 6.48
CA LEU A 72 -1.50 5.44 5.26
C LEU A 72 -0.64 6.63 4.84
N LEU A 73 -0.26 6.67 3.57
CA LEU A 73 0.43 7.82 2.98
C LEU A 73 -0.45 8.47 1.93
N ILE A 74 -0.55 9.80 1.99
CA ILE A 74 -1.25 10.63 1.02
C ILE A 74 -0.24 11.62 0.47
N ASN A 75 -0.02 11.61 -0.84
CA ASN A 75 0.96 12.47 -1.52
C ASN A 75 2.37 12.42 -0.87
N GLY A 76 2.81 11.22 -0.49
CA GLY A 76 4.13 10.99 0.11
C GLY A 76 4.26 11.39 1.59
N ARG A 77 3.18 11.87 2.22
CA ARG A 77 3.15 12.23 3.65
C ARG A 77 2.31 11.24 4.43
N GLN A 78 2.73 10.92 5.65
CA GLN A 78 1.96 10.03 6.52
C GLN A 78 0.66 10.73 6.98
N TYR A 79 -0.47 10.03 6.84
CA TYR A 79 -1.74 10.49 7.36
C TYR A 79 -1.67 10.53 8.90
N PRO A 80 -2.12 11.63 9.55
CA PRO A 80 -1.98 11.77 10.99
C PRO A 80 -2.75 10.67 11.74
N LYS A 81 -2.21 10.25 12.88
CA LYS A 81 -2.78 9.14 13.68
C LYS A 81 -3.99 9.59 14.49
N GLU A 82 -4.17 10.89 14.62
CA GLU A 82 -5.25 11.57 15.34
C GLU A 82 -6.57 11.52 14.57
N TYR A 83 -6.53 11.19 13.28
CA TYR A 83 -7.72 11.09 12.43
C TYR A 83 -8.03 9.64 12.08
N ASP A 84 -9.32 9.33 12.06
CA ASP A 84 -9.79 8.08 11.49
C ASP A 84 -9.72 8.14 9.96
N ARG A 85 -9.68 6.96 9.32
CA ARG A 85 -9.67 6.88 7.85
C ARG A 85 -10.94 7.47 7.23
N SER A 86 -12.07 7.42 7.94
CA SER A 86 -13.33 8.04 7.52
C SER A 86 -13.24 9.56 7.46
N ASP A 87 -12.39 10.16 8.29
CA ASP A 87 -12.24 11.62 8.34
C ASP A 87 -11.58 12.18 7.07
N LEU A 88 -10.88 11.32 6.31
CA LEU A 88 -10.29 11.70 5.03
C LEU A 88 -11.32 12.29 4.07
N LEU A 89 -12.57 11.84 4.15
CA LEU A 89 -13.66 12.36 3.32
C LEU A 89 -13.90 13.87 3.52
N TYR A 90 -13.56 14.43 4.68
CA TYR A 90 -13.70 15.86 4.95
C TYR A 90 -12.59 16.72 4.34
N PHE A 91 -11.45 16.12 3.97
CA PHE A 91 -10.27 16.86 3.52
C PHE A 91 -9.78 16.44 2.13
N ILE A 92 -10.33 15.38 1.54
CA ILE A 92 -9.81 14.80 0.29
C ILE A 92 -9.83 15.79 -0.88
N GLU A 93 -10.87 16.63 -0.97
CA GLU A 93 -10.99 17.66 -2.01
C GLU A 93 -9.91 18.72 -1.83
N GLU A 94 -9.76 19.27 -0.62
CA GLU A 94 -8.71 20.25 -0.29
C GLU A 94 -7.30 19.70 -0.52
N LEU A 95 -7.05 18.44 -0.13
CA LEU A 95 -5.77 17.77 -0.36
C LEU A 95 -5.48 17.59 -1.86
N SER A 96 -6.51 17.33 -2.67
CA SER A 96 -6.39 17.21 -4.12
C SER A 96 -6.08 18.56 -4.77
N GLU A 97 -6.77 19.63 -4.38
CA GLU A 97 -6.54 20.98 -4.88
C GLU A 97 -5.11 21.45 -4.57
N LYS A 98 -4.67 21.33 -3.32
CA LYS A 98 -3.30 21.66 -2.90
C LYS A 98 -2.25 20.89 -3.70
N PHE A 99 -2.49 19.61 -3.97
CA PHE A 99 -1.57 18.80 -4.77
C PHE A 99 -1.44 19.30 -6.21
N LEU A 100 -2.54 19.74 -6.83
CA LEU A 100 -2.52 20.31 -8.17
C LEU A 100 -1.78 21.65 -8.20
N GLU A 101 -2.00 22.51 -7.21
CA GLU A 101 -1.28 23.78 -7.06
C GLU A 101 0.23 23.56 -6.93
N GLU A 102 0.67 22.71 -6.00
CA GLU A 102 2.09 22.35 -5.81
C GLU A 102 2.71 21.77 -7.10
N SER A 103 1.95 20.94 -7.82
CA SER A 103 2.40 20.33 -9.07
C SER A 103 2.60 21.35 -10.20
N ASN A 104 1.74 22.37 -10.28
CA ASN A 104 1.83 23.41 -11.29
C ASN A 104 3.00 24.37 -11.01
N VAL A 105 3.18 24.79 -9.76
CA VAL A 105 4.35 25.59 -9.34
C VAL A 105 5.66 24.87 -9.68
N ASN A 106 5.74 23.57 -9.41
CA ASN A 106 6.92 22.76 -9.74
C ASN A 106 7.20 22.66 -11.25
N LYS A 107 6.16 22.69 -12.10
CA LYS A 107 6.32 22.69 -13.57
C LYS A 107 6.84 24.04 -14.06
N GLU A 108 6.28 25.14 -13.56
CA GLU A 108 6.71 26.50 -13.89
C GLU A 108 8.18 26.73 -13.52
N GLN A 109 8.58 26.35 -12.30
CA GLN A 109 9.98 26.44 -11.86
C GLN A 109 10.95 25.58 -12.69
N LYS A 110 10.49 24.43 -13.20
CA LYS A 110 11.30 23.60 -14.11
C LYS A 110 11.42 24.22 -15.49
N LEU A 111 10.34 24.81 -16.01
CA LEU A 111 10.35 25.53 -17.27
C LEU A 111 11.29 26.73 -17.18
N GLU A 112 11.20 27.55 -16.14
CA GLU A 112 12.08 28.71 -15.93
C GLU A 112 13.57 28.32 -15.89
N LYS A 113 13.92 27.23 -15.19
CA LYS A 113 15.30 26.70 -15.14
C LYS A 113 15.78 26.08 -16.45
N GLN A 114 14.89 25.77 -17.39
CA GLN A 114 15.27 25.25 -18.71
C GLN A 114 15.64 26.37 -19.70
N TYR A 115 15.23 27.61 -19.41
CA TYR A 115 15.53 28.79 -20.23
C TYR A 115 16.68 29.65 -19.68
N ILE A 116 17.37 29.19 -18.63
CA ILE A 116 18.61 29.76 -18.06
C ILE A 116 19.74 28.76 -18.27
#